data_AF-A0A1I5B4S6-F1
#
_entry.id   AF-A0A1I5B4S6-F1
#
_cell.length_a   1.000
_cell.length_b   1.000
_cell.length_c   1.000
_cell.angle_alpha   90.00
_cell.angle_beta   90.00
_cell.angle_gamma   90.00
#
_symmetry.space_group_name_H-M   'P 1'
#
loop_
_entity.id
_entity.type
_entity.pdbx_description
1 polymer ?
#
loop_
_entity_poly.entity_id
_entity_poly.type
_entity_poly.pdbx_seq_one_letter_code
_entity_poly.pdbx_strand_id
1 'polypeptide(L)'
;MAAQSKGTSVPVTSITYNKLLTVQNSLCEASSVVHFWRGIFFKATDKGDGIELSPEESCGFIHLMDDLSKRIESLICELDECREGARHG
;
A
#
# COMPACT_ATOMS: atom_id res chain seq x y z
N MET A 1 -24.64 33.67 -28.64
CA MET A 1 -23.32 33.11 -28.24
C MET A 1 -23.20 33.18 -26.72
N ALA A 2 -22.39 32.27 -26.15
CA ALA A 2 -22.04 32.09 -24.74
C ALA A 2 -22.99 31.20 -23.89
N ALA A 3 -22.88 29.88 -24.10
CA ALA A 3 -23.23 28.89 -23.10
C ALA A 3 -22.20 28.97 -21.96
N GLN A 4 -22.64 29.35 -20.76
CA GLN A 4 -21.83 29.27 -19.56
C GLN A 4 -21.60 27.80 -19.22
N SER A 5 -20.37 27.33 -19.45
CA SER A 5 -19.87 26.05 -18.95
C SER A 5 -19.96 26.06 -17.43
N LYS A 6 -20.96 25.38 -16.87
CA LYS A 6 -21.05 25.03 -15.46
C LYS A 6 -19.87 24.11 -15.16
N GLY A 7 -18.75 24.68 -14.71
CA GLY A 7 -17.68 23.91 -14.09
C GLY A 7 -18.23 23.24 -12.85
N THR A 8 -18.53 21.95 -12.95
CA THR A 8 -18.90 21.12 -11.81
C THR A 8 -17.67 21.01 -10.92
N SER A 9 -17.51 21.91 -9.96
CA SER A 9 -16.48 21.82 -8.94
C SER A 9 -16.83 20.62 -8.06
N VAL A 10 -16.17 19.49 -8.30
CA VAL A 10 -16.24 18.34 -7.39
C VAL A 10 -15.75 18.85 -6.03
N PRO A 11 -16.50 18.63 -4.93
CA PRO A 11 -16.08 19.09 -3.61
C PRO A 11 -14.69 18.52 -3.30
N VAL A 12 -13.75 19.36 -2.86
CA VAL A 12 -12.39 18.97 -2.48
C VAL A 12 -12.40 17.79 -1.50
N THR A 13 -13.40 17.75 -0.61
CA THR A 13 -13.69 16.64 0.31
C THR A 13 -13.94 15.29 -0.37
N SER A 14 -14.59 15.25 -1.53
CA SER A 14 -14.82 14.01 -2.29
C SER A 14 -13.54 13.48 -2.97
N ILE A 15 -12.63 14.37 -3.37
CA ILE A 15 -11.35 13.98 -3.99
C ILE A 15 -10.40 13.43 -2.91
N THR A 16 -10.30 14.12 -1.76
CA THR A 16 -9.49 13.67 -0.62
C THR A 16 -9.98 12.34 -0.06
N TYR A 17 -11.29 12.11 0.00
CA TYR A 17 -11.86 10.83 0.44
C TYR A 17 -11.52 9.67 -0.51
N ASN A 18 -11.59 9.88 -1.82
CA ASN A 18 -11.22 8.85 -2.80
C ASN A 18 -9.72 8.53 -2.77
N LYS A 19 -8.86 9.54 -2.59
CA LYS A 19 -7.41 9.32 -2.42
C LYS A 19 -7.13 8.53 -1.13
N LEU A 20 -7.74 8.90 -0.01
CA LEU A 20 -7.60 8.20 1.27
C LEU A 20 -7.99 6.72 1.16
N LEU A 21 -9.15 6.43 0.54
CA LEU A 21 -9.63 5.06 0.35
C LEU A 21 -8.65 4.24 -0.51
N THR A 22 -8.07 4.86 -1.53
CA THR A 22 -7.10 4.21 -2.43
C THR A 22 -5.80 3.86 -1.69
N VAL A 23 -5.29 4.79 -0.89
CA VAL A 23 -4.09 4.57 -0.05
C VAL A 23 -4.35 3.47 0.98
N GLN A 24 -5.51 3.49 1.64
CA GLN A 24 -5.89 2.45 2.60
C GLN A 24 -5.99 1.06 1.97
N ASN A 25 -6.64 0.95 0.81
CA ASN A 25 -6.72 -0.32 0.08
C ASN A 25 -5.32 -0.83 -0.30
N SER A 26 -4.45 0.06 -0.78
CA SER A 26 -3.08 -0.28 -1.16
C SER A 26 -2.25 -0.74 0.05
N LEU A 27 -2.44 -0.13 1.23
CA LEU A 27 -1.80 -0.57 2.47
C LEU A 27 -2.29 -1.96 2.90
N CYS A 28 -3.60 -2.23 2.74
CA CYS A 28 -4.19 -3.53 3.03
C CYS A 28 -3.61 -4.63 2.12
N GLU A 29 -3.46 -4.35 0.82
CA GLU A 29 -2.83 -5.25 -0.13
C GLU A 29 -1.36 -5.54 0.25
N ALA A 30 -0.57 -4.50 0.53
CA ALA A 30 0.82 -4.65 0.94
C ALA A 30 0.95 -5.48 2.23
N SER A 31 0.09 -5.20 3.23
CA SER A 31 0.05 -5.94 4.49
C SER A 31 -0.32 -7.41 4.28
N SER A 32 -1.21 -7.71 3.34
CA SER A 32 -1.62 -9.09 3.02
C SER A 32 -0.45 -9.92 2.50
N VAL A 33 0.46 -9.33 1.70
CA VAL A 33 1.68 -9.99 1.24
C VAL A 33 2.61 -10.31 2.41
N VAL A 34 2.80 -9.37 3.34
CA VAL A 34 3.60 -9.61 4.57
C VAL A 34 3.01 -10.75 5.39
N HIS A 35 1.69 -10.74 5.60
CA HIS A 35 1.00 -11.78 6.36
C HIS A 35 1.09 -13.16 5.70
N PHE A 36 1.00 -13.22 4.38
CA PHE A 36 1.20 -14.45 3.62
C PHE A 36 2.59 -15.04 3.90
N TRP A 37 3.65 -14.25 3.71
CA TRP A 37 5.02 -14.70 3.94
C TRP A 37 5.27 -15.09 5.39
N ARG A 38 4.77 -14.31 6.35
CA ARG A 38 4.82 -14.67 7.76
C ARG A 38 4.19 -16.05 8.02
N GLY A 39 3.05 -16.34 7.40
CA GLY A 39 2.38 -17.63 7.52
C GLY A 39 3.20 -18.79 6.94
N ILE A 40 3.88 -18.57 5.81
CA ILE A 40 4.77 -19.56 5.19
C ILE A 40 5.97 -19.86 6.11
N PHE A 41 6.69 -18.83 6.56
CA PHE A 41 7.84 -19.00 7.45
C PHE A 41 7.45 -19.58 8.82
N PHE A 42 6.32 -19.15 9.38
CA PHE A 42 5.84 -19.69 10.65
C PHE A 42 5.53 -21.19 10.55
N LYS A 43 4.86 -21.64 9.47
CA LYS A 43 4.56 -23.06 9.27
C LYS A 43 5.81 -23.92 9.07
N ALA A 44 6.84 -23.38 8.44
CA ALA A 44 8.12 -24.07 8.28
C ALA A 44 8.83 -24.22 9.63
N THR A 45 9.00 -23.09 10.33
CA THR A 45 9.68 -23.04 11.64
C THR A 45 8.98 -23.84 12.73
N ASP A 46 7.65 -23.88 12.76
CA ASP A 46 6.85 -24.67 13.71
C ASP A 46 7.06 -26.19 13.56
N LYS A 47 7.41 -26.64 12.34
CA LYS A 47 7.77 -28.05 12.08
C LYS A 47 9.24 -28.37 12.34
N GLY A 48 10.04 -27.37 12.72
CA GLY A 48 11.49 -27.48 12.84
C GLY A 48 12.23 -27.46 11.49
N ASP A 49 11.52 -27.26 10.38
CA ASP A 49 12.09 -27.19 9.05
C ASP A 49 12.46 -25.73 8.72
N GLY A 50 13.70 -25.51 8.28
CA GLY A 50 14.07 -24.25 7.64
C GLY A 50 13.44 -24.14 6.25
N ILE A 51 13.25 -22.93 5.75
CA ILE A 51 12.99 -22.71 4.32
C ILE A 51 14.34 -22.52 3.64
N GLU A 52 14.75 -23.50 2.85
CA GLU A 52 15.91 -23.39 1.98
C GLU A 52 15.44 -22.80 0.65
N LEU A 53 16.06 -21.70 0.24
CA LEU A 53 15.78 -21.02 -1.03
C LEU A 53 16.99 -21.20 -1.94
N SER A 54 16.74 -21.42 -3.23
CA SER A 54 17.79 -21.32 -4.24
C SER A 54 18.38 -19.90 -4.29
N PRO A 55 19.56 -19.71 -4.89
CA PRO A 55 20.10 -18.36 -5.11
C PRO A 55 19.13 -17.43 -5.85
N GLU A 56 18.42 -17.94 -6.86
CA GLU A 56 17.43 -17.20 -7.64
C GLU A 56 16.20 -16.83 -6.79
N GLU A 57 15.69 -17.79 -6.01
CA GLU A 57 14.55 -17.58 -5.11
C GLU A 57 14.89 -16.56 -4.00
N SER A 58 16.10 -16.67 -3.44
CA SER A 58 16.61 -15.73 -2.45
C SER A 58 16.71 -14.31 -3.00
N CYS A 59 17.23 -14.17 -4.23
CA CYS A 59 17.32 -12.89 -4.93
C CYS A 59 15.91 -12.30 -5.18
N GLY A 60 14.98 -13.12 -5.67
CA GLY A 60 13.60 -12.72 -5.89
C GLY A 60 12.91 -12.30 -4.59
N PHE A 61 13.14 -13.03 -3.50
CA PHE A 61 12.59 -12.70 -2.19
C PHE A 61 13.14 -11.38 -1.64
N ILE A 62 14.44 -11.13 -1.77
CA ILE A 62 15.06 -9.86 -1.35
C ILE A 62 14.45 -8.69 -2.12
N HIS A 63 14.35 -8.78 -3.45
CA HIS A 63 13.73 -7.72 -4.25
C HIS A 63 12.27 -7.49 -3.88
N LEU A 64 11.50 -8.57 -3.66
CA LEU A 64 10.11 -8.46 -3.22
C LEU A 64 10.00 -7.74 -1.88
N MET A 65 10.86 -8.06 -0.92
CA MET A 65 10.84 -7.42 0.40
C MET A 65 11.27 -5.95 0.34
N ASP A 66 12.25 -5.61 -0.50
CA ASP A 66 12.71 -4.23 -0.72
C ASP A 66 11.62 -3.37 -1.38
N ASP A 67 10.99 -3.88 -2.44
CA ASP A 67 9.86 -3.22 -3.12
C ASP A 67 8.67 -3.03 -2.17
N LEU A 68 8.37 -4.05 -1.35
CA LEU A 68 7.29 -3.99 -0.38
C LEU A 68 7.56 -2.95 0.71
N SER A 69 8.80 -2.87 1.21
CA SER A 69 9.20 -1.85 2.19
C SER A 69 9.00 -0.44 1.63
N LYS A 70 9.54 -0.18 0.44
CA LYS A 70 9.41 1.12 -0.25
C LYS A 70 7.96 1.50 -0.50
N ARG A 71 7.13 0.53 -0.93
CA ARG A 71 5.70 0.77 -1.17
C ARG A 71 4.97 1.10 0.13
N ILE A 72 5.24 0.41 1.22
CA ILE A 72 4.65 0.70 2.53
C ILE A 72 5.06 2.10 3.01
N GLU A 73 6.34 2.46 2.92
CA GLU A 73 6.84 3.78 3.29
C GLU A 73 6.16 4.89 2.50
N SER A 74 6.06 4.75 1.17
CA SER A 74 5.36 5.70 0.30
C SER A 74 3.89 5.86 0.70
N LEU A 75 3.19 4.74 0.92
CA LEU A 75 1.77 4.77 1.27
C LEU A 75 1.51 5.38 2.65
N ILE A 76 2.44 5.23 3.61
CA ILE A 76 2.36 5.90 4.91
C ILE A 76 2.48 7.42 4.73
N CYS A 77 3.45 7.89 3.94
CA CYS A 77 3.57 9.31 3.62
C CYS A 77 2.31 9.86 2.94
N GLU A 78 1.76 9.15 1.95
CA GLU A 78 0.52 9.53 1.28
C GLU A 78 -0.69 9.54 2.22
N LEU A 79 -0.73 8.63 3.21
CA LEU A 79 -1.78 8.59 4.22
C LEU A 79 -1.71 9.81 5.14
N ASP A 80 -0.51 10.21 5.57
CA ASP A 80 -0.29 11.41 6.37
C ASP A 80 -0.69 12.67 5.61
N GLU A 81 -0.32 12.79 4.33
CA GLU A 81 -0.77 13.89 3.45
C GLU A 81 -2.30 13.95 3.36
N CYS A 82 -2.97 12.80 3.19
CA CYS A 82 -4.44 12.75 3.15
C CYS A 82 -5.06 13.23 4.46
N ARG A 83 -4.43 12.91 5.59
CA ARG A 83 -4.88 13.31 6.93
C ARG A 83 -4.67 14.81 7.19
N GLU A 84 -3.56 15.38 6.75
CA GLU A 84 -3.30 16.82 6.85
C GLU A 84 -4.23 17.61 5.93
N GLY A 85 -4.41 17.17 4.68
CA GLY A 85 -5.35 17.77 3.74
C GLY A 85 -6.80 17.75 4.25
N ALA A 86 -7.20 16.71 4.98
CA ALA A 86 -8.51 16.64 5.62
C ALA A 86 -8.68 17.55 6.86
N ARG A 87 -7.57 18.00 7.49
CA ARG A 87 -7.59 18.92 8.64
C ARG A 87 -7.61 20.40 8.24
N HIS A 88 -7.18 20.71 7.02
CA HIS A 88 -7.04 22.08 6.52
C HIS A 88 -8.02 22.44 5.38
N GLY A 89 -8.85 21.48 4.94
CA GLY A 89 -9.88 21.65 3.90
C GLY A 89 -11.28 21.90 4.42
#